data_AF-A0A1D6PWT6-F1
#
_entry.id   AF-A0A1D6PWT6-F1
#
_cell.length_a   1.000
_cell.length_b   1.000
_cell.length_c   1.000
_cell.angle_alpha   90.00
_cell.angle_beta   90.00
_cell.angle_gamma   90.00
#
_symmetry.space_group_name_H-M   'P 1'
#
loop_
_entity.id
_entity.type
_entity.pdbx_description
1 polymer ?
#
loop_
_entity_poly.entity_id
_entity_poly.type
_entity_poly.pdbx_seq_one_letter_code
_entity_poly.pdbx_strand_id
1 'polypeptide(L)' 'MRLSVGVAREFLALQDRLGFDKASKTLKWLLAQSKPPIDCLVDAADQVAVVTGGRPTLVKGREQGSNSSICCLTDSR' A
#
# COMPACT_ATOMS: atom_id res chain seq x y z
N MET A 1 11.12 21.04 -9.15
CA MET A 1 11.15 20.44 -7.79
C MET A 1 12.59 20.33 -7.32
N ARG A 2 12.84 20.47 -6.01
CA ARG A 2 14.15 20.19 -5.40
C ARG A 2 14.06 18.87 -4.65
N LEU A 3 14.77 17.85 -5.12
CA LEU A 3 14.88 16.54 -4.46
C LEU A 3 16.31 16.37 -3.91
N SER A 4 16.47 15.56 -2.86
CA SER A 4 17.80 15.13 -2.42
C SER A 4 18.49 14.36 -3.54
N VAL A 5 19.82 14.43 -3.62
CA VAL A 5 20.62 13.75 -4.66
C VAL A 5 20.31 12.25 -4.75
N GLY A 6 20.10 11.57 -3.60
CA GLY A 6 19.74 10.15 -3.59
C GLY A 6 18.38 9.91 -4.24
N VAL A 7 17.34 10.60 -3.75
CA VAL A 7 15.97 10.50 -4.26
C VAL A 7 15.88 10.91 -5.73
N ALA A 8 16.65 11.92 -6.15
CA ALA A 8 16.69 12.36 -7.54
C ALA A 8 17.19 11.27 -8.49
N ARG A 9 18.21 10.48 -8.07
CA ARG A 9 18.74 9.37 -8.87
C ARG A 9 17.72 8.26 -9.05
N GLU A 10 17.06 7.87 -7.96
CA GLU A 10 16.01 6.84 -7.98
C GLU A 10 14.80 7.30 -8.80
N PHE A 11 14.40 8.56 -8.65
CA PHE A 11 13.30 9.14 -9.42
C PHE A 11 13.59 9.22 -10.91
N LEU A 12 14.83 9.51 -11.31
CA LEU A 12 15.23 9.53 -12.73
C LEU A 12 15.29 8.11 -13.31
N ALA A 13 15.89 7.17 -12.59
CA ALA A 13 15.90 5.77 -13.00
C ALA A 13 14.47 5.20 -13.16
N LEU A 14 13.55 5.62 -12.28
CA LEU A 14 12.13 5.27 -12.40
C LEU A 14 11.45 5.93 -13.61
N GLN A 15 11.77 7.19 -13.92
CA GLN A 15 11.28 7.87 -15.13
C GLN A 15 11.68 7.10 -16.40
N ASP A 16 12.95 6.71 -16.52
CA ASP A 16 13.46 5.92 -17.65
C ASP A 16 12.76 4.57 -17.77
N ARG A 17 12.57 3.86 -16.65
CA ARG A 17 11.88 2.55 -16.63
C ARG A 17 10.41 2.63 -17.06
N LEU A 18 9.73 3.70 -16.69
CA LEU A 18 8.33 3.91 -17.05
C LEU A 18 8.19 4.53 -18.46
N GLY A 19 9.29 4.99 -19.07
CA GLY A 19 9.28 5.68 -20.36
C GLY A 19 8.54 7.02 -20.32
N PHE A 20 8.50 7.68 -19.16
CA PHE A 20 7.77 8.93 -19.00
C PHE A 20 8.64 10.14 -19.32
N ASP A 21 8.21 10.91 -20.31
CA ASP A 21 8.83 12.16 -20.75
C ASP A 21 8.74 13.31 -19.71
N LYS A 22 7.71 13.27 -18.84
CA LYS A 22 7.46 14.32 -17.85
C LYS A 22 7.45 13.76 -16.44
N ALA A 23 8.25 14.38 -15.56
CA ALA A 23 8.29 14.09 -14.13
C ALA A 23 6.91 14.11 -13.46
N SER A 24 5.99 14.96 -13.94
CA SER A 24 4.61 15.03 -13.42
C SER A 24 3.83 13.74 -13.63
N LYS A 25 4.06 13.02 -14.73
CA LYS A 25 3.43 11.71 -15.00
C LYS A 25 3.96 10.64 -14.04
N THR A 26 5.27 10.63 -13.80
CA THR A 26 5.92 9.72 -12.83
C THR A 26 5.39 9.94 -11.41
N LEU A 27 5.28 11.19 -10.98
CA LEU A 27 4.69 11.52 -9.68
C LEU A 27 3.24 11.09 -9.57
N LYS A 28 2.43 11.34 -10.61
CA LYS A 28 1.03 10.90 -10.64
C LYS A 28 0.92 9.38 -10.56
N TRP A 29 1.84 8.65 -11.17
CA TRP A 29 1.92 7.19 -11.06
C TRP A 29 2.34 6.74 -9.66
N LEU A 30 3.38 7.34 -9.07
CA LEU A 30 3.81 7.06 -7.69
C LEU A 30 2.66 7.24 -6.70
N LEU A 31 1.93 8.36 -6.80
CA LEU A 31 0.77 8.64 -5.95
C LEU A 31 -0.38 7.64 -6.17
N ALA A 32 -0.54 7.12 -7.39
CA ALA A 32 -1.55 6.11 -7.67
C ALA A 32 -1.18 4.75 -7.05
N GLN A 33 0.10 4.38 -7.05
CA GLN A 33 0.59 3.13 -6.46
C GLN A 33 0.68 3.18 -4.94
N SER A 34 0.93 4.35 -4.34
CA SER A 34 1.04 4.47 -2.89
C SER A 34 -0.31 4.50 -2.17
N LYS A 35 -1.40 4.92 -2.85
CA LYS A 35 -2.76 4.97 -2.29
C LYS A 35 -3.23 3.63 -1.69
N PRO A 36 -3.25 2.51 -2.43
CA PRO A 36 -3.76 1.25 -1.89
C PRO A 36 -3.04 0.80 -0.60
N PRO A 37 -1.69 0.81 -0.53
CA PRO A 37 -0.98 0.49 0.72
C PRO A 37 -1.31 1.44 1.87
N ILE A 38 -1.40 2.75 1.60
CA ILE A 38 -1.69 3.75 2.63
C ILE A 38 -3.11 3.57 3.18
N ASP A 39 -4.09 3.41 2.29
CA ASP A 39 -5.49 3.18 2.68
C ASP A 39 -5.60 1.91 3.53
N CYS A 40 -4.93 0.83 3.12
CA CYS A 40 -4.88 -0.42 3.91
C CYS A 40 -4.22 -0.24 5.29
N LEU A 41 -3.17 0.58 5.40
CA LEU A 41 -2.54 0.86 6.69
C LEU A 41 -3.42 1.71 7.61
N VAL A 42 -4.16 2.66 7.06
CA VAL A 42 -5.11 3.49 7.82
C VAL A 42 -6.27 2.62 8.32
N ASP A 43 -6.83 1.77 7.47
CA ASP A 43 -7.90 0.83 7.85
C ASP A 43 -7.41 -0.21 8.87
N ALA A 44 -6.15 -0.68 8.76
CA ALA A 44 -5.56 -1.59 9.73
C ALA A 44 -5.23 -0.92 11.08
N ALA A 45 -4.85 0.36 11.08
CA ALA A 45 -4.57 1.10 12.32
C ALA A 45 -5.84 1.35 13.15
N ASP A 46 -7.01 1.46 12.52
CA ASP A 46 -8.31 1.53 13.21
C ASP A 46 -8.67 0.19 13.90
N GLN A 47 -8.13 -0.93 13.42
CA GLN A 47 -8.36 -2.27 13.96
C GLN A 47 -7.45 -2.64 15.15
N VAL A 48 -6.53 -1.76 15.58
CA VAL A 48 -5.61 -2.05 16.71
C VAL A 48 -6.21 -1.68 18.07
N ALA A 49 -7.43 -1.13 18.12
CA ALA A 49 -8.03 -0.65 19.36
C ALA A 49 -9.10 -1.56 20.00
N VAL A 50 -9.22 -2.85 19.68
CA VAL A 50 -9.94 -3.81 20.56
C VAL A 50 -9.29 -5.19 20.53
N VAL A 51 -8.22 -5.37 21.31
CA VAL A 51 -7.90 -6.69 21.89
C VAL A 51 -7.99 -6.56 23.41
N THR A 52 -9.22 -6.53 23.92
CA THR A 52 -9.49 -6.93 25.30
C THR A 52 -9.54 -8.45 25.30
N GLY A 53 -8.69 -9.07 26.12
CA GLY A 53 -8.38 -10.50 26.08
C GLY A 53 -9.57 -11.45 25.91
N GLY A 54 -9.45 -12.35 24.94
CA GLY A 54 -10.34 -13.48 24.74
C GLY A 54 -9.85 -14.33 23.57
N ARG A 55 -9.59 -15.62 23.83
CA ARG A 55 -9.11 -16.61 22.86
C ARG A 55 -9.88 -16.55 21.53
N PRO A 56 -9.22 -16.51 20.35
CA PRO A 56 -9.94 -16.57 19.09
C PRO A 56 -10.43 -18.01 18.84
N THR A 57 -11.72 -18.26 19.06
CA THR A 57 -12.40 -19.43 18.49
C THR A 57 -12.88 -19.07 17.09
N LEU A 58 -12.33 -19.78 16.10
CA LEU A 58 -12.69 -19.67 14.68
C LEU A 58 -14.15 -20.08 14.48
N VAL A 59 -15.04 -19.10 14.33
CA VAL A 59 -16.42 -19.33 13.86
C VAL A 59 -16.48 -19.20 12.33
N LYS A 60 -16.79 -20.31 11.68
CA LYS A 60 -17.11 -20.41 10.25
C LYS A 60 -18.48 -19.74 10.01
N GLY A 61 -18.54 -18.67 9.21
CA GLY A 61 -19.78 -18.02 8.77
C GLY A 61 -19.65 -17.46 7.35
N ARG A 62 -20.64 -17.72 6.51
CA ARG A 62 -20.68 -17.51 5.05
C ARG A 62 -21.08 -16.08 4.63
N GLU A 63 -20.28 -15.49 3.74
CA GLU A 63 -20.58 -14.67 2.53
C GLU A 63 -21.65 -13.54 2.56
N GLN A 64 -21.17 -12.28 2.42
CA GLN A 64 -21.65 -11.31 1.41
C GLN A 64 -20.84 -9.98 1.39
N GLY A 65 -20.29 -9.64 0.21
CA GLY A 65 -20.21 -8.26 -0.29
C GLY A 65 -18.90 -7.47 -0.14
N SER A 66 -18.26 -7.20 -1.29
CA SER A 66 -17.34 -6.09 -1.58
C SER A 66 -15.88 -6.15 -1.09
N ASN A 67 -15.03 -6.62 -2.02
CA ASN A 67 -13.59 -6.32 -2.17
C ASN A 67 -12.71 -6.39 -0.92
N SER A 68 -12.89 -7.43 -0.09
CA SER A 68 -11.79 -7.92 0.74
C SER A 68 -10.83 -8.73 -0.14
N SER A 69 -10.06 -8.05 -1.00
CA SER A 69 -8.86 -8.64 -1.57
C SER A 69 -7.72 -8.40 -0.60
N ILE A 70 -7.75 -9.15 0.50
CA ILE A 70 -6.57 -9.82 1.06
C ILE A 70 -5.28 -9.00 0.90
N CYS A 71 -4.92 -8.27 1.96
CA CYS A 71 -3.53 -7.84 2.15
C CYS A 71 -2.73 -9.09 2.56
N CYS A 72 -2.48 -10.00 1.61
CA CYS A 72 -1.53 -11.10 1.80
C CYS A 72 -0.13 -10.50 1.88
N LEU A 73 0.25 -10.06 3.08
CA LEU A 73 1.64 -10.02 3.48
C LEU A 73 2.10 -11.48 3.59
N THR A 74 2.47 -12.08 2.45
CA THR A 74 3.23 -13.33 2.48
C THR A 74 4.68 -12.96 2.67
N ASP A 75 5.04 -12.77 3.94
CA ASP A 75 6.39 -13.05 4.43
C ASP A 75 6.59 -14.57 4.36
N SER A 76 7.07 -15.04 3.22
CA SER A 76 7.62 -16.38 3.08
C SER A 76 9.09 -16.21 2.73
N ARG A 77 9.92 -16.40 3.76
CA ARG A 77 11.36 -16.66 3.78
C ARG A 77 12.04 -16.97 2.44
#